data_AF-A0A1V5WQU7-F1
#
_entry.id   AF-A0A1V5WQU7-F1
#
_cell.length_a   1.000
_cell.length_b   1.000
_cell.length_c   1.000
_cell.angle_alpha   90.00
_cell.angle_beta   90.00
_cell.angle_gamma   90.00
#
_symmetry.space_group_name_H-M   'P 1'
#
loop_
_entity.id
_entity.type
_entity.pdbx_description
1 polymer ?
#
loop_
_entity_poly.entity_id
_entity_poly.type
_entity_poly.pdbx_seq_one_letter_code
_entity_poly.pdbx_strand_id
1 'polypeptide(L)'
;MSYIVLARKYRPQTFAEVYAQEHITEVLQNAILSNRIAHAYLFTGPRGVGKTSMARILAKSLNCVEGPTITPCNKCHNCVEIAAGISADVIEIDGASNTGVDDIRELQRELLYAPSQSSYKIYIIDEVHMLSKNAFNALLKTLEEPPDNVIFIFATTEPYKVLPTIISRCQRYDFKRIPIDAIVKRVDEIMQEENIEIDTESLHLIARKADGSLRDALSLADQVLSYCGNKVSIDKVRDIFGLIPTQIYCNIMKLIHSKNNAGLLEELQHIFEGGADLQEFINSLLEFLRIVLLRKIGMSPEEITSEEYPAYDEIASLFSQENLLYMMSMLMQTKTELKSSGNPYLIFELAMIKLCKLDEMEDLGEVIARLKSQPISRIVPQTSEKPVSKGVTTTVNIERKPDAVPSAKPELIEKKELTQENLTELWDKILARVFQIGKIAGVALKESNFKVSSGFKIIIQLPRKSSLDAVQGKKEDIEQIIGEYFQIQPRLELELMSGNTPDSINIPHKTLEDLKKMDENLARYIEITDSKLISY
;
A
#
# COMPACT_ATOMS: atom_id res chain seq x y z
N MET A 1 -37.85 9.82 0.77
CA MET A 1 -36.66 9.95 -0.10
C MET A 1 -35.55 9.12 0.51
N SER A 2 -34.78 8.39 -0.30
CA SER A 2 -33.60 7.67 0.17
C SER A 2 -32.58 8.65 0.76
N TYR A 3 -32.01 8.34 1.92
CA TYR A 3 -30.93 9.12 2.51
C TYR A 3 -29.76 9.25 1.51
N ILE A 4 -29.26 10.47 1.32
CA ILE A 4 -28.09 10.75 0.47
C ILE A 4 -26.96 11.14 1.41
N VAL A 5 -25.88 10.36 1.37
CA VAL A 5 -24.62 10.60 2.10
C VAL A 5 -24.12 12.03 1.83
N LEU A 6 -23.65 12.74 2.86
CA LEU A 6 -23.15 14.12 2.82
C LEU A 6 -22.11 14.32 1.73
N ALA A 7 -21.17 13.37 1.59
CA ALA A 7 -20.14 13.41 0.56
C ALA A 7 -20.68 13.49 -0.88
N ARG A 8 -21.93 13.01 -1.11
CA ARG A 8 -22.63 13.13 -2.39
C ARG A 8 -23.55 14.35 -2.43
N LYS A 9 -24.26 14.65 -1.33
CA LYS A 9 -25.18 15.80 -1.22
C LYS A 9 -24.45 17.13 -1.39
N TYR A 10 -23.29 17.27 -0.75
CA TYR A 10 -22.46 18.48 -0.74
C TYR A 10 -21.32 18.46 -1.74
N ARG A 11 -21.45 17.64 -2.81
CA ARG A 11 -20.46 17.62 -3.87
C ARG A 11 -20.46 18.99 -4.60
N PRO A 12 -19.31 19.69 -4.68
CA PRO A 12 -19.25 21.02 -5.30
C PRO A 12 -19.81 21.04 -6.72
N GLN A 13 -20.64 22.04 -7.00
CA GLN A 13 -21.28 22.25 -8.30
C GLN A 13 -20.67 23.40 -9.09
N THR A 14 -19.97 24.32 -8.44
CA THR A 14 -19.31 25.47 -9.09
C THR A 14 -17.86 25.58 -8.65
N PHE A 15 -17.03 26.32 -9.39
CA PHE A 15 -15.63 26.55 -9.00
C PHE A 15 -15.51 27.24 -7.63
N ALA A 16 -16.47 28.08 -7.26
CA ALA A 16 -16.49 28.79 -5.97
C ALA A 16 -16.75 27.86 -4.77
N GLU A 17 -17.38 26.71 -5.00
CA GLU A 17 -17.65 25.72 -3.95
C GLU A 17 -16.49 24.73 -3.75
N VAL A 18 -15.45 24.78 -4.60
CA VAL A 18 -14.27 23.92 -4.44
C VAL A 18 -13.39 24.48 -3.33
N TYR A 19 -13.16 23.66 -2.31
CA TYR A 19 -12.47 24.09 -1.11
C TYR A 19 -10.95 23.89 -1.18
N ALA A 20 -10.17 24.92 -0.84
CA ALA A 20 -8.70 24.89 -0.70
C ALA A 20 -7.93 24.44 -1.95
N GLN A 21 -8.43 24.76 -3.15
CA GLN A 21 -7.76 24.51 -4.43
C GLN A 21 -7.80 25.75 -5.34
N GLU A 22 -7.66 26.93 -4.75
CA GLU A 22 -7.82 28.23 -5.42
C GLU A 22 -6.86 28.38 -6.61
N HIS A 23 -5.64 27.88 -6.48
CA HIS A 23 -4.62 27.92 -7.53
C HIS A 23 -5.03 27.15 -8.80
N ILE A 24 -5.92 26.17 -8.70
CA ILE A 24 -6.43 25.40 -9.85
C ILE A 24 -7.69 26.06 -10.40
N THR A 25 -8.62 26.45 -9.52
CA THR A 25 -9.88 27.07 -9.94
C THR A 25 -9.64 28.35 -10.73
N GLU A 26 -8.72 29.21 -10.26
CA GLU A 26 -8.39 30.47 -10.93
C GLU A 26 -7.80 30.24 -12.33
N VAL A 27 -6.89 29.27 -12.47
CA VAL A 27 -6.26 28.97 -13.77
C VAL A 27 -7.29 28.43 -14.77
N LEU A 28 -8.16 27.52 -14.34
CA LEU A 28 -9.22 26.98 -15.19
C LEU A 28 -10.25 28.05 -15.57
N GLN A 29 -10.64 28.92 -14.64
CA GLN A 29 -11.53 30.05 -14.92
C GLN A 29 -10.91 31.00 -15.96
N ASN A 30 -9.63 31.35 -15.80
CA ASN A 30 -8.92 32.20 -16.75
C ASN A 30 -8.78 31.55 -18.13
N ALA A 31 -8.57 30.23 -18.20
CA ALA A 31 -8.54 29.50 -19.46
C ALA A 31 -9.88 29.56 -20.21
N ILE A 32 -10.99 29.46 -19.49
CA ILE A 32 -12.35 29.59 -20.06
C ILE A 32 -12.57 31.02 -20.56
N LEU A 33 -12.28 32.05 -19.74
CA LEU A 33 -12.47 33.45 -20.10
C LEU A 33 -11.62 33.89 -21.29
N SER A 34 -10.41 33.36 -21.40
CA SER A 34 -9.48 33.66 -22.50
C SER A 34 -9.67 32.78 -23.74
N ASN A 35 -10.64 31.86 -23.72
CA ASN A 35 -10.88 30.85 -24.75
C ASN A 35 -9.61 30.04 -25.11
N ARG A 36 -8.80 29.72 -24.10
CA ARG A 36 -7.56 28.92 -24.19
C ARG A 36 -7.76 27.56 -23.56
N ILE A 37 -8.75 26.83 -24.05
CA ILE A 37 -9.11 25.49 -23.57
C ILE A 37 -8.13 24.47 -24.16
N ALA A 38 -7.56 23.62 -23.31
CA ALA A 38 -6.68 22.54 -23.75
C ALA A 38 -7.51 21.32 -24.18
N HIS A 39 -6.96 20.53 -25.10
CA HIS A 39 -7.56 19.26 -25.51
C HIS A 39 -7.38 18.15 -24.45
N ALA A 40 -6.43 18.30 -23.52
CA ALA A 40 -6.17 17.31 -22.48
C ALA A 40 -5.70 17.94 -21.15
N TYR A 41 -6.32 17.50 -20.06
CA TYR A 41 -6.04 17.89 -18.67
C TYR A 41 -5.63 16.66 -17.85
N LEU A 42 -4.63 16.81 -16.98
CA LEU A 42 -4.23 15.78 -16.02
C LEU A 42 -4.34 16.33 -14.59
N PHE A 43 -5.34 15.86 -13.86
CA PHE A 43 -5.58 16.17 -12.46
C PHE A 43 -4.94 15.11 -11.58
N THR A 44 -3.96 15.50 -10.78
CA THR A 44 -3.17 14.60 -9.95
C THR A 44 -3.18 15.05 -8.51
N GLY A 45 -3.22 14.12 -7.58
CA GLY A 45 -3.15 14.41 -6.15
C GLY A 45 -3.86 13.35 -5.31
N PRO A 46 -3.84 13.48 -3.97
CA PRO A 46 -4.41 12.50 -3.06
C PRO A 46 -5.90 12.20 -3.33
N ARG A 47 -6.40 11.08 -2.82
CA ARG A 47 -7.82 10.73 -2.95
C ARG A 47 -8.68 11.77 -2.19
N GLY A 48 -9.88 12.03 -2.70
CA GLY A 48 -10.90 12.83 -2.00
C GLY A 48 -10.65 14.34 -1.90
N VAL A 49 -9.59 14.87 -2.52
CA VAL A 49 -9.29 16.32 -2.63
C VAL A 49 -10.11 17.06 -3.69
N GLY A 50 -10.98 16.36 -4.43
CA GLY A 50 -11.91 16.98 -5.39
C GLY A 50 -11.56 16.87 -6.88
N LYS A 51 -10.61 16.03 -7.30
CA LYS A 51 -10.21 15.85 -8.71
C LYS A 51 -11.40 15.61 -9.67
N THR A 52 -12.18 14.56 -9.42
CA THR A 52 -13.34 14.19 -10.26
C THR A 52 -14.47 15.22 -10.16
N SER A 53 -14.61 15.89 -9.00
CA SER A 53 -15.56 17.00 -8.86
C SER A 53 -15.16 18.20 -9.72
N MET A 54 -13.88 18.56 -9.73
CA MET A 54 -13.34 19.61 -10.60
C MET A 54 -13.54 19.27 -12.08
N ALA A 55 -13.30 18.01 -12.47
CA ALA A 55 -13.52 17.53 -13.84
C ALA A 55 -14.97 17.75 -14.28
N ARG A 56 -15.95 17.42 -13.44
CA ARG A 56 -17.37 17.67 -13.73
C ARG A 56 -17.72 19.16 -13.76
N ILE A 57 -17.14 19.97 -12.88
CA ILE A 57 -17.35 21.43 -12.89
C ILE A 57 -16.82 22.03 -14.20
N LEU A 58 -15.62 21.65 -14.62
CA LEU A 58 -15.04 22.06 -15.89
C LEU A 58 -15.93 21.61 -17.06
N ALA A 59 -16.38 20.36 -17.07
CA ALA A 59 -17.29 19.86 -18.11
C ALA A 59 -18.60 20.66 -18.19
N LYS A 60 -19.22 20.95 -17.04
CA LYS A 60 -20.42 21.82 -16.98
C LYS A 60 -20.14 23.23 -17.46
N SER A 61 -18.98 23.79 -17.13
CA SER A 61 -18.59 25.14 -17.51
C SER A 61 -18.42 25.30 -19.02
N LEU A 62 -17.90 24.26 -19.67
CA LEU A 62 -17.70 24.19 -21.12
C LEU A 62 -19.00 23.88 -21.89
N ASN A 63 -19.84 23.00 -21.35
CA ASN A 63 -21.06 22.51 -22.02
C ASN A 63 -22.36 23.16 -21.53
N CYS A 64 -22.30 24.15 -20.64
CA CYS A 64 -23.49 24.91 -20.24
C CYS A 64 -24.15 25.52 -21.48
N VAL A 65 -25.48 25.60 -21.50
CA VAL A 65 -26.23 26.29 -22.58
C VAL A 65 -25.89 27.79 -22.63
N GLU A 66 -25.53 28.36 -21.49
CA GLU A 66 -25.03 29.73 -21.36
C GLU A 66 -23.50 29.82 -21.56
N GLY A 67 -22.85 28.71 -21.93
CA GLY A 67 -21.39 28.54 -21.93
C GLY A 67 -20.72 28.71 -23.30
N PRO A 68 -19.37 28.75 -23.34
CA PRO A 68 -18.43 28.53 -22.22
C PRO A 68 -18.48 29.63 -21.14
N THR A 69 -18.64 29.26 -19.87
CA THR A 69 -18.80 30.20 -18.74
C THR A 69 -18.08 29.72 -17.48
N ILE A 70 -17.62 30.64 -16.63
CA ILE A 70 -17.00 30.33 -15.33
C ILE A 70 -18.03 29.98 -14.24
N THR A 71 -19.30 30.31 -14.46
CA THR A 71 -20.39 30.07 -13.51
C THR A 71 -21.48 29.26 -14.22
N PRO A 72 -21.37 27.92 -14.26
CA PRO A 72 -22.40 27.09 -14.88
C PRO A 72 -23.74 27.27 -14.16
N CYS A 73 -24.84 27.34 -14.92
CA CYS A 73 -26.15 27.73 -14.36
C CYS A 73 -26.78 26.68 -13.45
N ASN A 74 -26.31 25.42 -13.51
CA ASN A 74 -26.81 24.27 -12.75
C ASN A 74 -28.32 23.97 -12.91
N LYS A 75 -28.97 24.55 -13.93
CA LYS A 75 -30.42 24.41 -14.20
C LYS A 75 -30.72 23.92 -15.61
N CYS A 76 -29.84 24.16 -16.57
CA CYS A 76 -30.03 23.67 -17.94
C CYS A 76 -29.87 22.14 -18.01
N HIS A 77 -30.41 21.54 -19.08
CA HIS A 77 -30.37 20.11 -19.32
C HIS A 77 -28.94 19.55 -19.21
N ASN A 78 -27.98 20.16 -19.93
CA ASN A 78 -26.57 19.75 -19.91
C ASN A 78 -25.97 19.77 -18.48
N CYS A 79 -26.19 20.83 -17.71
CA CYS A 79 -25.64 20.91 -16.35
C CYS A 79 -26.24 19.84 -15.42
N VAL A 80 -27.54 19.55 -15.53
CA VAL A 80 -28.23 18.56 -14.71
C VAL A 80 -27.75 17.15 -15.06
N GLU A 81 -27.65 16.83 -16.35
CA GLU A 81 -27.17 15.52 -16.81
C GLU A 81 -25.71 15.25 -16.43
N ILE A 82 -24.84 16.25 -16.58
CA ILE A 82 -23.42 16.14 -16.20
C ILE A 82 -23.30 15.99 -14.67
N ALA A 83 -24.08 16.72 -13.88
CA ALA A 83 -24.08 16.59 -12.42
C ALA A 83 -24.54 15.19 -11.98
N ALA A 84 -25.55 14.64 -12.66
CA ALA A 84 -26.07 13.29 -12.43
C ALA A 84 -25.17 12.18 -12.98
N GLY A 85 -24.26 12.48 -13.91
CA GLY A 85 -23.35 11.51 -14.54
C GLY A 85 -24.01 10.66 -15.62
N ILE A 86 -25.03 11.20 -16.30
CA ILE A 86 -25.81 10.50 -17.34
C ILE A 86 -25.72 11.15 -18.72
N SER A 87 -24.91 12.19 -18.86
CA SER A 87 -24.75 12.97 -20.10
C SER A 87 -24.14 12.13 -21.21
N ALA A 88 -24.74 12.16 -22.41
CA ALA A 88 -24.21 11.47 -23.59
C ALA A 88 -22.89 12.08 -24.11
N ASP A 89 -22.70 13.39 -23.91
CA ASP A 89 -21.52 14.13 -24.37
C ASP A 89 -20.42 14.24 -23.29
N VAL A 90 -20.66 13.74 -22.08
CA VAL A 90 -19.67 13.75 -20.99
C VAL A 90 -19.60 12.34 -20.40
N ILE A 91 -18.60 11.60 -20.83
CA ILE A 91 -18.45 10.17 -20.54
C ILE A 91 -17.42 10.04 -19.42
N GLU A 92 -17.86 9.52 -18.28
CA GLU A 92 -17.01 9.23 -17.12
C GLU A 92 -16.67 7.74 -17.08
N ILE A 93 -15.37 7.45 -17.11
CA ILE A 93 -14.82 6.09 -17.14
C ILE A 93 -13.95 5.91 -15.92
N ASP A 94 -14.25 4.88 -15.14
CA ASP A 94 -13.37 4.44 -14.07
C ASP A 94 -12.30 3.51 -14.65
N GLY A 95 -11.04 3.97 -14.63
CA GLY A 95 -9.90 3.21 -15.10
C GLY A 95 -9.61 1.95 -14.27
N ALA A 96 -10.12 1.85 -13.04
CA ALA A 96 -10.02 0.63 -12.24
C ALA A 96 -10.98 -0.47 -12.73
N SER A 97 -12.14 -0.07 -13.27
CA SER A 97 -13.16 -0.99 -13.77
C SER A 97 -13.02 -1.29 -15.27
N ASN A 98 -12.45 -0.36 -16.04
CA ASN A 98 -12.30 -0.44 -17.50
C ASN A 98 -10.80 -0.45 -17.88
N THR A 99 -10.09 -1.50 -17.46
CA THR A 99 -8.63 -1.60 -17.64
C THR A 99 -8.21 -2.08 -19.04
N GLY A 100 -9.17 -2.60 -19.81
CA GLY A 100 -8.98 -3.32 -21.06
C GLY A 100 -8.62 -2.42 -22.24
N VAL A 101 -7.91 -3.00 -23.22
CA VAL A 101 -7.59 -2.33 -24.49
C VAL A 101 -8.84 -2.17 -25.35
N ASP A 102 -9.76 -3.13 -25.25
CA ASP A 102 -10.96 -3.15 -26.08
C ASP A 102 -11.95 -2.05 -25.67
N ASP A 103 -12.08 -1.76 -24.37
CA ASP A 103 -12.87 -0.63 -23.84
C ASP A 103 -12.38 0.71 -24.43
N ILE A 104 -11.05 0.91 -24.45
CA ILE A 104 -10.46 2.10 -25.05
C ILE A 104 -10.58 2.11 -26.58
N ARG A 105 -10.55 0.97 -27.25
CA ARG A 105 -10.79 0.93 -28.70
C ARG A 105 -12.23 1.25 -29.04
N GLU A 106 -13.18 0.82 -28.20
CA GLU A 106 -14.57 1.23 -28.32
C GLU A 106 -14.72 2.73 -28.12
N LEU A 107 -14.10 3.29 -27.08
CA LEU A 107 -13.99 4.73 -26.88
C LEU A 107 -13.51 5.44 -28.15
N GLN A 108 -12.42 4.94 -28.77
CA GLN A 108 -11.84 5.54 -29.95
C GLN A 108 -12.76 5.56 -31.16
N ARG A 109 -13.61 4.54 -31.31
CA ARG A 109 -14.63 4.54 -32.35
C ARG A 109 -15.67 5.61 -32.07
N GLU A 110 -16.04 5.82 -30.81
CA GLU A 110 -16.97 6.87 -30.42
C GLU A 110 -16.41 8.29 -30.55
N LEU A 111 -15.09 8.47 -30.47
CA LEU A 111 -14.42 9.77 -30.62
C LEU A 111 -14.59 10.38 -32.02
N LEU A 112 -14.92 9.57 -33.02
CA LEU A 112 -15.13 10.02 -34.40
C LEU A 112 -16.48 10.74 -34.60
N TYR A 113 -17.39 10.62 -33.65
CA TYR A 113 -18.71 11.23 -33.73
C TYR A 113 -18.74 12.57 -33.01
N ALA A 114 -19.32 13.57 -33.68
CA ALA A 114 -19.55 14.90 -33.13
C ALA A 114 -20.42 14.85 -31.85
N PRO A 115 -20.29 15.84 -30.95
CA PRO A 115 -21.20 15.99 -29.81
C PRO A 115 -22.66 16.06 -30.28
N SER A 116 -23.58 15.49 -29.50
CA SER A 116 -25.00 15.42 -29.85
C SER A 116 -25.75 16.72 -29.50
N GLN A 117 -25.58 17.22 -28.28
CA GLN A 117 -26.32 18.39 -27.75
C GLN A 117 -25.40 19.45 -27.11
N SER A 118 -24.14 19.12 -26.90
CA SER A 118 -23.15 19.97 -26.23
C SER A 118 -22.15 20.60 -27.20
N SER A 119 -21.41 21.60 -26.73
CA SER A 119 -20.33 22.20 -27.54
C SER A 119 -19.10 21.30 -27.64
N TYR A 120 -18.79 20.58 -26.57
CA TYR A 120 -17.64 19.69 -26.46
C TYR A 120 -18.06 18.26 -26.08
N LYS A 121 -17.33 17.28 -26.61
CA LYS A 121 -17.40 15.89 -26.15
C LYS A 121 -16.26 15.65 -25.16
N ILE A 122 -16.60 15.37 -23.91
CA ILE A 122 -15.64 15.35 -22.79
C ILE A 122 -15.52 13.95 -22.23
N TYR A 123 -14.28 13.47 -22.11
CA TYR A 123 -13.97 12.16 -21.54
C TYR A 123 -13.25 12.35 -20.21
N ILE A 124 -13.90 11.97 -19.12
CA ILE A 124 -13.33 12.00 -17.78
C ILE A 124 -12.88 10.57 -17.46
N ILE A 125 -11.56 10.36 -17.36
CA ILE A 125 -11.00 9.05 -17.02
C ILE A 125 -10.42 9.14 -15.61
N ASP A 126 -11.14 8.59 -14.64
CA ASP A 126 -10.71 8.54 -13.24
C ASP A 126 -9.78 7.35 -13.01
N GLU A 127 -8.89 7.47 -12.04
CA GLU A 127 -7.81 6.53 -11.75
C GLU A 127 -7.08 6.00 -13.01
N VAL A 128 -6.71 6.93 -13.91
CA VAL A 128 -6.12 6.60 -15.21
C VAL A 128 -4.87 5.71 -15.08
N HIS A 129 -4.16 5.77 -13.96
CA HIS A 129 -2.98 4.93 -13.70
C HIS A 129 -3.29 3.43 -13.64
N MET A 130 -4.55 3.05 -13.51
CA MET A 130 -5.03 1.66 -13.52
C MET A 130 -5.20 1.11 -14.94
N LEU A 131 -5.20 1.96 -15.98
CA LEU A 131 -5.28 1.49 -17.37
C LEU A 131 -4.06 0.65 -17.76
N SER A 132 -4.31 -0.38 -18.56
CA SER A 132 -3.22 -1.18 -19.13
C SER A 132 -2.32 -0.34 -20.06
N LYS A 133 -1.03 -0.70 -20.16
CA LYS A 133 -0.08 -0.01 -21.07
C LYS A 133 -0.57 0.01 -22.52
N ASN A 134 -1.25 -1.05 -22.95
CA ASN A 134 -1.80 -1.15 -24.30
C ASN A 134 -2.98 -0.18 -24.50
N ALA A 135 -3.84 -0.03 -23.50
CA ALA A 135 -4.93 0.96 -23.48
C ALA A 135 -4.37 2.39 -23.55
N PHE A 136 -3.32 2.68 -22.78
CA PHE A 136 -2.61 3.96 -22.86
C PHE A 136 -2.03 4.26 -24.25
N ASN A 137 -1.35 3.29 -24.85
CA ASN A 137 -0.76 3.45 -26.17
C ASN A 137 -1.82 3.67 -27.26
N ALA A 138 -3.01 3.10 -27.11
CA ALA A 138 -4.11 3.35 -28.02
C ALA A 138 -4.47 4.83 -28.04
N LEU A 139 -4.61 5.47 -26.86
CA LEU A 139 -4.97 6.89 -26.74
C LEU A 139 -3.93 7.88 -27.27
N LEU A 140 -2.65 7.48 -27.41
CA LEU A 140 -1.57 8.39 -27.79
C LEU A 140 -1.83 9.08 -29.12
N LYS A 141 -2.29 8.34 -30.13
CA LYS A 141 -2.58 8.93 -31.45
C LYS A 141 -3.64 10.01 -31.35
N THR A 142 -4.69 9.78 -30.56
CA THR A 142 -5.77 10.74 -30.35
C THR A 142 -5.31 11.95 -29.52
N LEU A 143 -4.36 11.78 -28.60
CA LEU A 143 -3.80 12.91 -27.85
C LEU A 143 -2.82 13.74 -28.69
N GLU A 144 -2.18 13.14 -29.70
CA GLU A 144 -1.31 13.85 -30.65
C GLU A 144 -2.11 14.62 -31.70
N GLU A 145 -3.18 14.00 -32.21
CA GLU A 145 -4.06 14.54 -33.24
C GLU A 145 -5.50 14.55 -32.71
N PRO A 146 -5.83 15.42 -31.74
CA PRO A 146 -7.16 15.44 -31.13
C PRO A 146 -8.22 15.92 -32.13
N PRO A 147 -9.40 15.27 -32.19
CA PRO A 147 -10.52 15.77 -32.96
C PRO A 147 -10.99 17.14 -32.44
N ASP A 148 -11.50 17.96 -33.33
CA ASP A 148 -12.10 19.24 -32.97
C ASP A 148 -13.24 19.01 -31.97
N ASN A 149 -13.27 19.80 -30.89
CA ASN A 149 -14.25 19.76 -29.81
C ASN A 149 -14.22 18.51 -28.90
N VAL A 150 -13.15 17.72 -28.93
CA VAL A 150 -12.93 16.64 -27.96
C VAL A 150 -11.97 17.10 -26.86
N ILE A 151 -12.33 16.83 -25.60
CA ILE A 151 -11.50 17.15 -24.43
C ILE A 151 -11.34 15.92 -23.54
N PHE A 152 -10.11 15.61 -23.17
CA PHE A 152 -9.77 14.60 -22.18
C PHE A 152 -9.49 15.24 -20.81
N ILE A 153 -10.03 14.64 -19.75
CA ILE A 153 -9.72 14.98 -18.37
C ILE A 153 -9.32 13.69 -17.66
N PHE A 154 -8.03 13.52 -17.43
CA PHE A 154 -7.48 12.39 -16.69
C PHE A 154 -7.37 12.75 -15.21
N ALA A 155 -7.78 11.84 -14.32
CA ALA A 155 -7.56 11.97 -12.89
C ALA A 155 -6.74 10.78 -12.35
N THR A 156 -5.83 11.04 -11.41
CA THR A 156 -5.01 10.00 -10.79
C THR A 156 -4.56 10.35 -9.37
N THR A 157 -4.43 9.35 -8.52
CA THR A 157 -3.69 9.45 -7.24
C THR A 157 -2.20 9.18 -7.39
N GLU A 158 -1.78 8.53 -8.47
CA GLU A 158 -0.41 8.03 -8.68
C GLU A 158 0.16 8.53 -10.02
N PRO A 159 0.58 9.80 -10.10
CA PRO A 159 1.06 10.40 -11.35
C PRO A 159 2.30 9.68 -11.92
N TYR A 160 3.12 9.07 -11.06
CA TYR A 160 4.34 8.37 -11.44
C TYR A 160 4.10 7.04 -12.17
N LYS A 161 2.88 6.48 -12.09
CA LYS A 161 2.47 5.30 -12.85
C LYS A 161 1.90 5.65 -14.23
N VAL A 162 1.58 6.91 -14.48
CA VAL A 162 1.11 7.39 -15.79
C VAL A 162 2.31 7.53 -16.73
N LEU A 163 2.15 7.10 -17.98
CA LEU A 163 3.24 7.16 -18.96
C LEU A 163 3.69 8.62 -19.20
N PRO A 164 5.01 8.90 -19.20
CA PRO A 164 5.52 10.25 -19.47
C PRO A 164 5.05 10.85 -20.80
N THR A 165 4.79 9.99 -21.80
CA THR A 165 4.26 10.38 -23.12
C THR A 165 2.86 10.98 -23.05
N ILE A 166 2.05 10.61 -22.07
CA ILE A 166 0.73 11.19 -21.85
C ILE A 166 0.85 12.48 -21.06
N ILE A 167 1.67 12.47 -20.00
CA ILE A 167 1.91 13.64 -19.17
C ILE A 167 2.40 14.82 -20.03
N SER A 168 3.28 14.58 -20.99
CA SER A 168 3.81 15.62 -21.88
C SER A 168 2.78 16.24 -22.84
N ARG A 169 1.63 15.59 -23.04
CA ARG A 169 0.55 16.03 -23.93
C ARG A 169 -0.64 16.62 -23.15
N CYS A 170 -0.58 16.60 -21.82
CA CYS A 170 -1.64 17.12 -20.95
C CYS A 170 -1.19 18.40 -20.24
N GLN A 171 -2.13 19.30 -19.96
CA GLN A 171 -1.91 20.31 -18.93
C GLN A 171 -2.08 19.67 -17.55
N ARG A 172 -1.00 19.59 -16.78
CA ARG A 172 -0.98 18.97 -15.45
C ARG A 172 -1.36 19.97 -14.35
N TYR A 173 -2.27 19.55 -13.47
CA TYR A 173 -2.69 20.29 -12.29
C TYR A 173 -2.54 19.41 -11.04
N ASP A 174 -1.69 19.85 -10.11
CA ASP A 174 -1.41 19.16 -8.85
C ASP A 174 -2.31 19.69 -7.73
N PHE A 175 -3.24 18.85 -7.28
CA PHE A 175 -4.11 19.06 -6.14
C PHE A 175 -3.36 18.78 -4.85
N LYS A 176 -3.55 19.67 -3.87
CA LYS A 176 -2.91 19.56 -2.56
C LYS A 176 -3.83 18.89 -1.55
N ARG A 177 -3.27 18.33 -0.47
CA ARG A 177 -4.05 17.94 0.70
C ARG A 177 -4.75 19.18 1.27
N ILE A 178 -5.99 19.02 1.68
CA ILE A 178 -6.76 20.12 2.28
C ILE A 178 -6.26 20.30 3.72
N PRO A 179 -5.90 21.51 4.16
CA PRO A 179 -5.48 21.76 5.54
C PRO A 179 -6.57 21.35 6.55
N ILE A 180 -6.16 20.96 7.77
CA ILE A 180 -7.10 20.51 8.81
C ILE A 180 -8.13 21.60 9.11
N ASP A 181 -7.70 22.84 9.35
CA ASP A 181 -8.61 23.97 9.65
C ASP A 181 -9.60 24.23 8.52
N ALA A 182 -9.16 24.01 7.28
CA ALA A 182 -10.01 24.11 6.10
C ALA A 182 -11.11 23.03 6.11
N ILE A 183 -10.76 21.78 6.43
CA ILE A 183 -11.74 20.69 6.58
C ILE A 183 -12.69 20.98 7.74
N VAL A 184 -12.17 21.36 8.92
CA VAL A 184 -12.97 21.68 10.11
C VAL A 184 -14.02 22.73 9.78
N LYS A 185 -13.61 23.85 9.19
CA LYS A 185 -14.53 24.93 8.80
C LYS A 185 -15.61 24.43 7.84
N ARG A 186 -15.24 23.64 6.83
CA ARG A 186 -16.21 23.16 5.84
C ARG A 186 -17.19 22.14 6.43
N VAL A 187 -16.72 21.25 7.30
CA VAL A 187 -17.58 20.28 7.97
C VAL A 187 -18.52 21.00 8.94
N ASP A 188 -18.04 21.99 9.69
CA ASP A 188 -18.86 22.81 10.59
C ASP A 188 -20.00 23.54 9.83
N GLU A 189 -19.68 24.20 8.71
CA GLU A 189 -20.69 24.82 7.83
C GLU A 189 -21.79 23.82 7.43
N ILE A 190 -21.40 22.60 7.04
CA ILE A 190 -22.34 21.54 6.64
C ILE A 190 -23.17 21.03 7.83
N MET A 191 -22.57 20.87 9.01
CA MET A 191 -23.29 20.45 10.22
C MET A 191 -24.34 21.48 10.63
N GLN A 192 -24.03 22.77 10.51
CA GLN A 192 -24.97 23.86 10.76
C GLN A 192 -26.13 23.85 9.77
N GLU A 193 -25.87 23.65 8.47
CA GLU A 193 -26.91 23.53 7.45
C GLU A 193 -27.85 22.32 7.69
N GLU A 194 -27.31 21.22 8.21
CA GLU A 194 -28.09 20.03 8.58
C GLU A 194 -28.76 20.13 9.96
N ASN A 195 -28.57 21.24 10.70
CA ASN A 195 -29.05 21.47 12.07
C ASN A 195 -28.53 20.44 13.09
N ILE A 196 -27.23 20.17 13.06
CA ILE A 196 -26.55 19.20 13.91
C ILE A 196 -25.60 19.93 14.85
N GLU A 197 -25.70 19.64 16.15
CA GLU A 197 -24.77 20.15 17.16
C GLU A 197 -23.57 19.22 17.28
N ILE A 198 -22.37 19.75 17.03
CA ILE A 198 -21.10 19.04 17.16
C ILE A 198 -20.08 19.93 17.89
N ASP A 199 -19.30 19.35 18.79
CA ASP A 199 -18.22 20.07 19.47
C ASP A 199 -16.98 20.25 18.58
N THR A 200 -16.18 21.26 18.88
CA THR A 200 -14.98 21.61 18.10
C THR A 200 -13.92 20.50 18.12
N GLU A 201 -13.76 19.77 19.24
CA GLU A 201 -12.78 18.68 19.34
C GLU A 201 -13.14 17.52 18.40
N SER A 202 -14.43 17.18 18.32
CA SER A 202 -14.99 16.18 17.41
C SER A 202 -14.73 16.54 15.95
N LEU A 203 -14.92 17.81 15.58
CA LEU A 203 -14.61 18.30 14.23
C LEU A 203 -13.12 18.16 13.91
N HIS A 204 -12.24 18.57 14.83
CA HIS A 204 -10.79 18.39 14.65
C HIS A 204 -10.40 16.92 14.57
N LEU A 205 -11.05 16.03 15.32
CA LEU A 205 -10.79 14.60 15.28
C LEU A 205 -11.19 13.99 13.93
N ILE A 206 -12.37 14.32 13.42
CA ILE A 206 -12.83 13.91 12.08
C ILE A 206 -11.86 14.42 11.01
N ALA A 207 -11.47 15.70 11.07
CA ALA A 207 -10.56 16.30 10.11
C ALA A 207 -9.16 15.68 10.13
N ARG A 208 -8.63 15.34 11.31
CA ARG A 208 -7.36 14.61 11.46
C ARG A 208 -7.45 13.21 10.87
N LYS A 209 -8.51 12.46 11.19
CA LYS A 209 -8.71 11.09 10.67
C LYS A 209 -8.95 11.06 9.16
N ALA A 210 -9.43 12.16 8.58
CA ALA A 210 -9.61 12.32 7.14
C ALA A 210 -8.31 12.58 6.34
N ASP A 211 -7.18 12.85 7.01
CA ASP A 211 -5.85 13.01 6.38
C ASP A 211 -5.86 13.93 5.14
N GLY A 212 -6.54 15.08 5.21
CA GLY A 212 -6.58 16.05 4.10
C GLY A 212 -7.52 15.71 2.95
N SER A 213 -8.40 14.70 3.11
CA SER A 213 -9.46 14.31 2.17
C SER A 213 -10.83 14.80 2.66
N LEU A 214 -11.43 15.77 1.97
CA LEU A 214 -12.77 16.27 2.34
C LEU A 214 -13.85 15.21 2.11
N ARG A 215 -13.71 14.37 1.09
CA ARG A 215 -14.64 13.25 0.86
C ARG A 215 -14.67 12.30 2.05
N ASP A 216 -13.49 11.96 2.58
CA ASP A 216 -13.39 11.03 3.71
C ASP A 216 -13.86 11.70 5.01
N ALA A 217 -13.56 12.99 5.20
CA ALA A 217 -14.09 13.77 6.32
C ALA A 217 -15.63 13.76 6.37
N LEU A 218 -16.29 13.99 5.24
CA LEU A 218 -17.76 13.94 5.16
C LEU A 218 -18.30 12.52 5.36
N SER A 219 -17.61 11.50 4.86
CA SER A 219 -18.00 10.10 5.06
C SER A 219 -17.87 9.67 6.52
N LEU A 220 -16.80 10.11 7.20
CA LEU A 220 -16.60 9.91 8.63
C LEU A 220 -17.65 10.66 9.44
N ALA A 221 -17.99 11.89 9.05
CA ALA A 221 -19.06 12.64 9.69
C ALA A 221 -20.40 11.92 9.55
N ASP A 222 -20.78 11.45 8.36
CA ASP A 222 -21.98 10.62 8.14
C ASP A 222 -22.05 9.39 9.06
N GLN A 223 -20.91 8.71 9.26
CA GLN A 223 -20.81 7.57 10.17
C GLN A 223 -21.08 8.00 11.62
N VAL A 224 -20.52 9.14 12.05
CA VAL A 224 -20.76 9.71 13.38
C VAL A 224 -22.23 10.08 13.56
N LEU A 225 -22.85 10.71 12.57
CA LEU A 225 -24.27 11.11 12.62
C LEU A 225 -25.21 9.90 12.70
N SER A 226 -24.88 8.83 11.99
CA SER A 226 -25.66 7.59 12.00
C SER A 226 -25.74 6.96 13.39
N TYR A 227 -24.75 7.21 14.25
CA TYR A 227 -24.69 6.69 15.61
C TYR A 227 -25.21 7.69 16.67
N CYS A 228 -24.83 8.97 16.55
CA CYS A 228 -25.09 9.99 17.56
C CYS A 228 -26.42 10.74 17.37
N GLY A 229 -27.01 10.69 16.17
CA GLY A 229 -28.10 11.58 15.77
C GLY A 229 -27.65 13.04 15.71
N ASN A 230 -28.43 13.94 16.31
CA ASN A 230 -28.24 15.39 16.15
C ASN A 230 -27.28 16.04 17.18
N LYS A 231 -26.77 15.28 18.16
CA LYS A 231 -25.82 15.77 19.17
C LYS A 231 -24.59 14.88 19.23
N VAL A 232 -23.49 15.40 18.70
CA VAL A 232 -22.19 14.75 18.64
C VAL A 232 -21.29 15.31 19.74
N SER A 233 -20.69 14.40 20.51
CA SER A 233 -19.70 14.72 21.54
C SER A 233 -18.41 13.93 21.31
N ILE A 234 -17.27 14.48 21.73
CA ILE A 234 -15.94 13.87 21.52
C ILE A 234 -15.85 12.42 22.00
N ASP A 235 -16.44 12.10 23.16
CA ASP A 235 -16.41 10.74 23.70
C ASP A 235 -17.11 9.74 22.78
N LYS A 236 -18.27 10.11 22.21
CA LYS A 236 -18.97 9.25 21.25
C LYS A 236 -18.18 9.09 19.95
N VAL A 237 -17.51 10.15 19.49
CA VAL A 237 -16.68 10.08 18.28
C VAL A 237 -15.48 9.16 18.52
N ARG A 238 -14.86 9.22 19.71
CA ARG A 238 -13.80 8.29 20.12
C ARG A 238 -14.30 6.85 20.15
N ASP A 239 -15.47 6.60 20.75
CA ASP A 239 -16.08 5.27 20.80
C ASP A 239 -16.34 4.70 19.40
N ILE A 240 -16.91 5.50 18.49
CA ILE A 240 -17.21 5.09 17.10
C ILE A 240 -15.94 4.76 16.34
N PHE A 241 -14.88 5.54 16.57
CA PHE A 241 -13.60 5.35 15.91
C PHE A 241 -12.69 4.35 16.62
N GLY A 242 -13.14 3.72 17.72
CA GLY A 242 -12.35 2.79 18.51
C GLY A 242 -11.07 3.41 19.07
N LEU A 243 -11.06 4.73 19.27
CA LEU A 243 -9.88 5.46 19.68
C LEU A 243 -9.64 5.27 21.16
N ILE A 244 -8.44 4.82 21.46
CA ILE A 244 -8.01 4.52 22.81
C ILE A 244 -7.54 5.84 23.45
N PRO A 245 -8.07 6.19 24.64
CA PRO A 245 -7.64 7.38 25.35
C PRO A 245 -6.12 7.41 25.61
N THR A 246 -5.54 8.61 25.53
CA THR A 246 -4.11 8.87 25.80
C THR A 246 -3.64 8.27 27.13
N GLN A 247 -4.51 8.27 28.14
CA GLN A 247 -4.22 7.71 29.46
C GLN A 247 -3.86 6.22 29.43
N ILE A 248 -4.45 5.44 28.53
CA ILE A 248 -4.15 4.02 28.38
C ILE A 248 -2.73 3.84 27.84
N TYR A 249 -2.31 4.65 26.87
CA TYR A 249 -0.92 4.65 26.40
C TYR A 249 0.06 5.06 27.50
N CYS A 250 -0.27 6.08 28.30
CA CYS A 250 0.53 6.45 29.47
C CYS A 250 0.67 5.28 30.45
N ASN A 251 -0.42 4.56 30.74
CA ASN A 251 -0.40 3.40 31.65
C ASN A 251 0.47 2.26 31.09
N ILE A 252 0.33 1.94 29.80
CA ILE A 252 1.16 0.92 29.12
C ILE A 252 2.64 1.27 29.23
N MET A 253 3.01 2.53 28.99
CA MET A 253 4.40 2.99 29.10
C MET A 253 4.92 2.90 30.54
N LYS A 254 4.09 3.19 31.55
CA LYS A 254 4.43 3.00 32.97
C LYS A 254 4.62 1.53 33.33
N LEU A 255 3.80 0.63 32.75
CA LEU A 255 3.94 -0.83 32.92
C LEU A 255 5.23 -1.36 32.28
N ILE A 256 5.58 -0.86 31.09
CA ILE A 256 6.86 -1.16 30.43
C ILE A 256 8.04 -0.70 31.29
N HIS A 257 8.00 0.55 31.79
CA HIS A 257 9.06 1.10 32.65
C HIS A 257 9.22 0.31 33.96
N SER A 258 8.12 -0.07 34.59
CA SER A 258 8.12 -0.88 35.83
C SER A 258 8.37 -2.38 35.61
N LYS A 259 8.55 -2.82 34.35
CA LYS A 259 8.79 -4.22 33.95
C LYS A 259 7.67 -5.18 34.37
N ASN A 260 6.44 -4.69 34.48
CA ASN A 260 5.29 -5.48 34.88
C ASN A 260 4.66 -6.19 33.67
N ASN A 261 5.23 -7.35 33.30
CA ASN A 261 4.72 -8.15 32.16
C ASN A 261 3.27 -8.61 32.36
N ALA A 262 2.89 -8.99 33.57
CA ALA A 262 1.54 -9.50 33.84
C ALA A 262 0.50 -8.39 33.65
N GLY A 263 0.71 -7.24 34.31
CA GLY A 263 -0.19 -6.09 34.16
C GLY A 263 -0.23 -5.55 32.73
N LEU A 264 0.90 -5.59 32.00
CA LEU A 264 0.92 -5.19 30.59
C LEU A 264 0.04 -6.10 29.72
N LEU A 265 0.12 -7.42 29.89
CA LEU A 265 -0.70 -8.35 29.12
C LEU A 265 -2.18 -8.26 29.49
N GLU A 266 -2.50 -8.08 30.77
CA GLU A 266 -3.89 -7.86 31.23
C GLU A 266 -4.49 -6.59 30.59
N GLU A 267 -3.74 -5.48 30.57
CA GLU A 267 -4.19 -4.23 29.96
C GLU A 267 -4.42 -4.39 28.45
N LEU A 268 -3.49 -5.06 27.75
CA LEU A 268 -3.64 -5.34 26.31
C LEU A 268 -4.85 -6.23 26.03
N GLN A 269 -5.08 -7.26 26.85
CA GLN A 269 -6.24 -8.13 26.71
C GLN A 269 -7.54 -7.33 26.86
N HIS A 270 -7.65 -6.48 27.89
CA HIS A 270 -8.82 -5.63 28.10
C HIS A 270 -9.12 -4.71 26.91
N ILE A 271 -8.09 -4.14 26.29
CA ILE A 271 -8.22 -3.24 25.13
C ILE A 271 -8.77 -4.00 23.91
N PHE A 272 -8.22 -5.17 23.61
CA PHE A 272 -8.61 -5.92 22.41
C PHE A 272 -9.93 -6.68 22.60
N GLU A 273 -10.25 -7.13 23.82
CA GLU A 273 -11.60 -7.62 24.15
C GLU A 273 -12.66 -6.52 24.05
N GLY A 274 -12.26 -5.26 24.28
CA GLY A 274 -13.08 -4.07 24.03
C GLY A 274 -13.33 -3.76 22.55
N GLY A 275 -12.76 -4.54 21.62
CA GLY A 275 -13.00 -4.40 20.18
C GLY A 275 -12.08 -3.41 19.45
N ALA A 276 -11.00 -2.95 20.10
CA ALA A 276 -10.02 -2.09 19.45
C ALA A 276 -9.28 -2.84 18.32
N ASP A 277 -9.08 -2.18 17.18
CA ASP A 277 -8.29 -2.75 16.07
C ASP A 277 -6.80 -2.73 16.39
N LEU A 278 -6.12 -3.88 16.22
CA LEU A 278 -4.70 -4.04 16.51
C LEU A 278 -3.79 -3.14 15.65
N GLN A 279 -4.13 -2.92 14.37
CA GLN A 279 -3.33 -2.06 13.50
C GLN A 279 -3.49 -0.60 13.91
N GLU A 280 -4.72 -0.16 14.20
CA GLU A 280 -5.00 1.18 14.71
C GLU A 280 -4.35 1.43 16.07
N PHE A 281 -4.35 0.43 16.97
CA PHE A 281 -3.64 0.46 18.24
C PHE A 281 -2.16 0.79 18.05
N ILE A 282 -1.47 0.02 17.19
CA ILE A 282 -0.02 0.17 16.97
C ILE A 282 0.31 1.49 16.29
N ASN A 283 -0.53 1.95 15.35
CA ASN A 283 -0.35 3.25 14.72
C ASN A 283 -0.46 4.38 15.75
N SER A 284 -1.46 4.30 16.63
CA SER A 284 -1.69 5.28 17.68
C SER A 284 -0.59 5.24 18.75
N LEU A 285 -0.07 4.06 19.09
CA LEU A 285 1.08 3.93 20.00
C LEU A 285 2.37 4.50 19.38
N LEU A 286 2.62 4.28 18.08
CA LEU A 286 3.75 4.88 17.37
C LEU A 286 3.66 6.41 17.33
N GLU A 287 2.46 6.93 17.10
CA GLU A 287 2.20 8.37 17.10
C GLU A 287 2.36 8.96 18.51
N PHE A 288 1.85 8.28 19.53
CA PHE A 288 2.06 8.63 20.93
C PHE A 288 3.56 8.71 21.26
N LEU A 289 4.35 7.70 20.88
CA LEU A 289 5.80 7.68 21.09
C LEU A 289 6.52 8.82 20.33
N ARG A 290 6.06 9.15 19.11
CA ARG A 290 6.58 10.29 18.35
C ARG A 290 6.39 11.59 19.14
N ILE A 291 5.20 11.82 19.68
CA ILE A 291 4.89 13.00 20.49
C ILE A 291 5.75 13.03 21.76
N VAL A 292 5.86 11.92 22.50
CA VAL A 292 6.74 11.81 23.68
C VAL A 292 8.20 12.16 23.33
N LEU A 293 8.71 11.66 22.22
CA LEU A 293 10.07 11.95 21.75
C LEU A 293 10.25 13.44 21.41
N LEU A 294 9.30 14.05 20.69
CA LEU A 294 9.32 15.48 20.36
C LEU A 294 9.31 16.35 21.62
N ARG A 295 8.48 16.01 22.61
CA ARG A 295 8.43 16.66 23.92
C ARG A 295 9.76 16.52 24.66
N LYS A 296 10.38 15.34 24.64
CA LYS A 296 11.70 15.10 25.24
C LYS A 296 12.80 15.97 24.65
N ILE A 297 12.71 16.29 23.35
CA ILE A 297 13.66 17.17 22.64
C ILE A 297 13.35 18.66 22.91
N GLY A 298 12.23 18.99 23.55
CA GLY A 298 11.80 20.36 23.86
C GLY A 298 10.95 21.01 22.76
N MET A 299 10.44 20.24 21.81
CA MET A 299 9.50 20.73 20.80
C MET A 299 8.07 20.72 21.34
N SER A 300 7.23 21.62 20.82
CA SER A 300 5.79 21.70 21.14
C SER A 300 5.01 21.38 19.87
N PRO A 301 4.63 20.11 19.64
CA PRO A 301 3.88 19.73 18.46
C PRO A 301 2.49 20.41 18.45
N GLU A 302 2.11 20.96 17.30
CA GLU A 302 0.82 21.66 17.10
C GLU A 302 -0.39 20.69 17.18
N GLU A 303 -0.14 19.39 17.11
CA GLU A 303 -1.15 18.33 17.05
C GLU A 303 -1.83 18.05 18.41
N ILE A 304 -1.22 18.52 19.51
CA ILE A 304 -1.69 18.31 20.89
C ILE A 304 -1.87 19.64 21.62
N THR A 305 -2.85 19.68 22.50
CA THR A 305 -3.16 20.88 23.28
C THR A 305 -2.16 21.07 24.42
N SER A 306 -1.96 22.30 24.88
CA SER A 306 -1.08 22.60 26.02
C SER A 306 -1.48 21.89 27.31
N GLU A 307 -2.76 21.50 27.44
CA GLU A 307 -3.29 20.78 28.60
C GLU A 307 -2.82 19.32 28.63
N GLU A 308 -2.48 18.74 27.48
CA GLU A 308 -2.02 17.35 27.38
C GLU A 308 -0.50 17.22 27.59
N TYR A 309 0.25 18.33 27.52
CA TYR A 309 1.72 18.34 27.64
C TYR A 309 2.23 17.63 28.91
N PRO A 310 1.65 17.84 30.11
CA PRO A 310 2.13 17.19 31.32
C PRO A 310 2.10 15.67 31.25
N ALA A 311 1.10 15.06 30.58
CA ALA A 311 0.99 13.62 30.47
C ALA A 311 2.10 13.02 29.59
N TYR A 312 2.45 13.70 28.49
CA TYR A 312 3.56 13.30 27.63
C TYR A 312 4.92 13.56 28.28
N ASP A 313 5.08 14.68 28.99
CA ASP A 313 6.32 15.05 29.69
C ASP A 313 6.63 14.07 30.82
N GLU A 314 5.60 13.59 31.53
CA GLU A 314 5.76 12.54 32.54
C GLU A 314 6.39 11.28 31.92
N ILE A 315 5.85 10.78 30.81
CA ILE A 315 6.40 9.60 30.13
C ILE A 315 7.79 9.88 29.54
N ALA A 316 8.01 11.07 28.97
CA ALA A 316 9.31 11.47 28.44
C ALA A 316 10.41 11.45 29.49
N SER A 317 10.08 11.70 30.76
CA SER A 317 11.03 11.66 31.87
C SER A 317 11.46 10.23 32.27
N LEU A 318 10.61 9.22 32.01
CA LEU A 318 10.84 7.82 32.41
C LEU A 318 11.83 7.07 31.51
N PHE A 319 12.01 7.50 30.27
CA PHE A 319 12.80 6.78 29.26
C PHE A 319 13.91 7.66 28.69
N SER A 320 15.08 7.10 28.38
CA SER A 320 16.13 7.80 27.62
C SER A 320 15.68 8.05 26.17
N GLN A 321 16.40 8.95 25.46
CA GLN A 321 16.10 9.21 24.06
C GLN A 321 16.39 7.96 23.21
N GLU A 322 17.46 7.22 23.55
CA GLU A 322 17.79 5.96 22.88
C GLU A 322 16.68 4.92 23.07
N ASN A 323 16.11 4.81 24.27
CA ASN A 323 15.04 3.86 24.56
C ASN A 323 13.77 4.18 23.75
N LEU A 324 13.37 5.45 23.66
CA LEU A 324 12.23 5.87 22.83
C LEU A 324 12.44 5.54 21.34
N LEU A 325 13.63 5.83 20.80
CA LEU A 325 13.96 5.49 19.41
C LEU A 325 13.94 3.98 19.17
N TYR A 326 14.48 3.20 20.10
CA TYR A 326 14.44 1.74 20.03
C TYR A 326 13.01 1.22 20.04
N MET A 327 12.18 1.67 20.99
CA MET A 327 10.77 1.28 21.08
C MET A 327 10.02 1.56 19.78
N MET A 328 10.21 2.75 19.19
CA MET A 328 9.62 3.09 17.89
C MET A 328 10.10 2.16 16.78
N SER A 329 11.42 1.92 16.68
CA SER A 329 11.98 1.04 15.65
C SER A 329 11.42 -0.38 15.73
N MET A 330 11.28 -0.90 16.96
CA MET A 330 10.80 -2.24 17.21
C MET A 330 9.31 -2.36 16.86
N LEU A 331 8.49 -1.40 17.25
CA LEU A 331 7.07 -1.37 16.89
C LEU A 331 6.86 -1.21 15.38
N MET A 332 7.69 -0.43 14.68
CA MET A 332 7.65 -0.32 13.21
C MET A 332 7.97 -1.66 12.53
N GLN A 333 8.95 -2.39 13.05
CA GLN A 333 9.26 -3.74 12.57
C GLN A 333 8.10 -4.70 12.86
N THR A 334 7.60 -4.73 14.10
CA THR A 334 6.45 -5.55 14.51
C THR A 334 5.24 -5.29 13.62
N LYS A 335 4.90 -4.03 13.35
CA LYS A 335 3.81 -3.64 12.45
C LYS A 335 3.92 -4.30 11.06
N THR A 336 5.14 -4.46 10.55
CA THR A 336 5.39 -5.10 9.25
C THR A 336 5.21 -6.61 9.33
N GLU A 337 5.69 -7.23 10.41
CA GLU A 337 5.57 -8.68 10.67
C GLU A 337 4.11 -9.12 10.90
N LEU A 338 3.29 -8.26 11.49
CA LEU A 338 1.86 -8.55 11.73
C LEU A 338 1.08 -8.78 10.45
N LYS A 339 1.41 -8.06 9.37
CA LYS A 339 0.69 -8.17 8.08
C LYS A 339 0.84 -9.53 7.41
N SER A 340 1.91 -10.27 7.71
CA SER A 340 2.21 -11.56 7.11
C SER A 340 2.04 -12.74 8.08
N SER A 341 1.55 -12.49 9.29
CA SER A 341 1.43 -13.49 10.35
C SER A 341 0.08 -14.18 10.38
N GLY A 342 0.08 -15.47 10.72
CA GLY A 342 -1.15 -16.24 11.01
C GLY A 342 -1.74 -15.96 12.39
N ASN A 343 -0.97 -15.36 13.31
CA ASN A 343 -1.47 -14.91 14.61
C ASN A 343 -0.85 -13.54 14.97
N PRO A 344 -1.52 -12.43 14.61
CA PRO A 344 -1.03 -11.08 14.87
C PRO A 344 -0.92 -10.75 16.37
N TYR A 345 -1.90 -11.13 17.19
CA TYR A 345 -1.93 -10.79 18.61
C TYR A 345 -0.72 -11.36 19.37
N LEU A 346 -0.38 -12.63 19.12
CA LEU A 346 0.78 -13.26 19.76
C LEU A 346 2.10 -12.54 19.42
N ILE A 347 2.28 -12.13 18.17
CA ILE A 347 3.49 -11.39 17.76
C ILE A 347 3.56 -10.05 18.49
N PHE A 348 2.43 -9.37 18.61
CA PHE A 348 2.36 -8.09 19.29
C PHE A 348 2.64 -8.23 20.80
N GLU A 349 2.01 -9.17 21.49
CA GLU A 349 2.27 -9.47 22.90
C GLU A 349 3.75 -9.80 23.14
N LEU A 350 4.36 -10.64 22.30
CA LEU A 350 5.78 -10.95 22.36
C LEU A 350 6.67 -9.72 22.16
N ALA A 351 6.29 -8.81 21.26
CA ALA A 351 7.00 -7.55 21.07
C ALA A 351 6.90 -6.67 22.32
N MET A 352 5.71 -6.52 22.89
CA MET A 352 5.47 -5.72 24.10
C MET A 352 6.25 -6.27 25.32
N ILE A 353 6.30 -7.59 25.50
CA ILE A 353 7.13 -8.22 26.55
C ILE A 353 8.63 -7.95 26.33
N LYS A 354 9.11 -7.96 25.08
CA LYS A 354 10.50 -7.62 24.79
C LYS A 354 10.82 -6.16 25.12
N LEU A 355 9.87 -5.24 24.96
CA LEU A 355 10.05 -3.84 25.37
C LEU A 355 10.18 -3.70 26.90
N CYS A 356 9.62 -4.60 27.72
CA CYS A 356 9.89 -4.60 29.16
C CYS A 356 11.34 -4.96 29.52
N LYS A 357 12.14 -5.46 28.58
CA LYS A 357 13.53 -5.91 28.78
C LYS A 357 14.59 -4.95 28.25
N LEU A 358 14.22 -3.70 27.95
CA LEU A 358 15.12 -2.69 27.36
C LEU A 358 16.46 -2.54 28.09
N ASP A 359 16.46 -2.58 29.43
CA ASP A 359 17.66 -2.36 30.24
C ASP A 359 18.68 -3.51 30.19
N GLU A 360 18.31 -4.72 29.72
CA GLU A 360 19.27 -5.83 29.55
C GLU A 360 20.29 -5.54 28.44
N MET A 361 20.04 -4.53 27.58
CA MET A 361 20.99 -4.09 26.54
C MET A 361 22.04 -3.08 27.06
N GLU A 362 21.75 -2.33 28.12
CA GLU A 362 22.73 -1.43 28.77
C GLU A 362 23.77 -2.23 29.57
N ASP A 363 23.38 -3.35 30.17
CA ASP A 363 24.24 -4.21 30.99
C ASP A 363 25.34 -4.92 30.16
N LEU A 364 25.15 -5.11 28.84
CA LEU A 364 26.20 -5.65 27.97
C LEU A 364 27.42 -4.72 27.88
N GLY A 365 27.22 -3.40 27.94
CA GLY A 365 28.30 -2.42 28.00
C GLY A 365 29.08 -2.49 29.31
N GLU A 366 28.36 -2.65 30.44
CA GLU A 366 28.96 -2.87 31.76
C GLU A 366 29.69 -4.22 31.86
N VAL A 367 29.12 -5.28 31.28
CA VAL A 367 29.74 -6.61 31.22
C VAL A 367 31.01 -6.58 30.37
N ILE A 368 31.00 -5.87 29.23
CA ILE A 368 32.21 -5.65 28.40
C ILE A 368 33.24 -4.80 29.16
N ALA A 369 32.83 -3.80 29.93
CA ALA A 369 33.72 -3.00 30.77
C ALA A 369 34.32 -3.83 31.92
N ARG A 370 33.51 -4.67 32.58
CA ARG A 370 33.96 -5.61 33.62
C ARG A 370 34.94 -6.65 33.08
N LEU A 371 34.68 -7.20 31.89
CA LEU A 371 35.58 -8.12 31.18
C LEU A 371 36.92 -7.47 30.81
N LYS A 372 36.95 -6.17 30.51
CA LYS A 372 38.19 -5.41 30.25
C LYS A 372 38.97 -5.05 31.51
N SER A 373 38.32 -5.05 32.68
CA SER A 373 38.90 -4.61 33.96
C SER A 373 39.49 -5.74 34.84
N GLN A 374 39.27 -7.01 34.50
CA GLN A 374 39.91 -8.13 35.21
C GLN A 374 41.18 -8.60 34.49
N PRO A 375 42.37 -8.56 35.12
CA PRO A 375 43.56 -9.19 34.56
C PRO A 375 43.39 -10.72 34.65
N ILE A 376 43.33 -11.36 33.48
CA ILE A 376 43.36 -12.83 33.35
C ILE A 376 44.67 -13.32 33.97
N SER A 377 44.59 -13.88 35.17
CA SER A 377 45.71 -14.59 35.79
C SER A 377 46.01 -15.83 34.95
N ARG A 378 47.16 -15.80 34.26
CA ARG A 378 47.67 -16.93 33.46
C ARG A 378 47.98 -18.09 34.40
N ILE A 379 47.06 -19.04 34.50
CA ILE A 379 47.38 -20.39 34.98
C ILE A 379 48.18 -21.07 33.87
N VAL A 380 49.48 -21.24 34.09
CA VAL A 380 50.39 -22.00 33.21
C VAL A 380 50.09 -23.49 33.40
N PRO A 381 49.74 -24.26 32.34
CA PRO A 381 49.56 -25.70 32.47
C PRO A 381 50.92 -26.39 32.54
N GLN A 382 51.18 -27.12 33.63
CA GLN A 382 52.31 -28.03 33.74
C GLN A 382 52.11 -29.23 32.82
N THR A 383 53.07 -29.46 31.93
CA THR A 383 53.25 -30.66 31.14
C THR A 383 53.79 -31.81 32.00
N SER A 384 53.08 -32.95 32.03
CA SER A 384 53.64 -34.26 32.37
C SER A 384 53.10 -35.32 31.42
N GLU A 385 54.00 -36.17 30.93
CA GLU A 385 53.89 -37.07 29.79
C GLU A 385 53.20 -38.44 30.06
N LYS A 386 52.50 -38.93 29.02
CA LYS A 386 52.41 -40.34 28.48
C LYS A 386 51.65 -41.44 29.28
N PRO A 387 51.28 -42.60 28.65
CA PRO A 387 50.92 -42.90 27.26
C PRO A 387 49.67 -43.81 27.05
N VAL A 388 49.08 -43.71 25.84
CA VAL A 388 48.43 -44.72 24.96
C VAL A 388 47.76 -45.99 25.56
N SER A 389 46.45 -46.19 25.28
CA SER A 389 45.96 -47.47 24.73
C SER A 389 44.67 -47.31 23.90
N LYS A 390 44.53 -48.17 22.90
CA LYS A 390 43.60 -48.16 21.77
C LYS A 390 42.20 -48.67 22.14
N GLY A 391 41.16 -48.22 21.44
CA GLY A 391 39.90 -48.97 21.37
C GLY A 391 38.71 -48.28 20.72
N VAL A 392 38.58 -48.47 19.39
CA VAL A 392 37.33 -48.57 18.62
C VAL A 392 36.40 -47.33 18.57
N THR A 393 36.46 -46.62 17.45
CA THR A 393 35.43 -45.68 17.01
C THR A 393 34.50 -46.38 16.02
N THR A 394 33.20 -46.38 16.28
CA THR A 394 32.18 -46.53 15.23
C THR A 394 31.13 -45.44 15.44
N THR A 395 30.81 -44.83 14.31
CA THR A 395 30.06 -43.62 14.02
C THR A 395 28.60 -43.62 14.44
N VAL A 396 28.12 -42.51 15.00
CA VAL A 396 26.90 -41.79 14.53
C VAL A 396 27.08 -40.31 14.90
N ASN A 397 27.04 -39.40 13.93
CA ASN A 397 27.02 -37.96 14.17
C ASN A 397 25.87 -37.34 13.35
N ILE A 398 24.87 -36.80 14.05
CA ILE A 398 23.75 -36.02 13.51
C ILE A 398 23.96 -34.57 13.92
N GLU A 399 24.14 -33.75 12.88
CA GLU A 399 23.75 -32.35 12.70
C GLU A 399 23.78 -31.37 13.89
N ARG A 400 24.69 -30.39 13.77
CA ARG A 400 24.44 -29.00 14.18
C ARG A 400 24.77 -28.03 13.05
N LYS A 401 23.82 -27.11 12.82
CA LYS A 401 23.91 -25.95 11.93
C LYS A 401 25.15 -25.10 12.25
N PRO A 402 25.85 -24.56 11.23
CA PRO A 402 26.92 -23.60 11.45
C PRO A 402 26.42 -22.16 11.59
N ASP A 403 27.11 -21.47 12.49
CA ASP A 403 27.11 -20.03 12.74
C ASP A 403 27.51 -19.18 11.52
N ALA A 404 27.21 -17.89 11.68
CA ALA A 404 27.42 -16.77 10.77
C ALA A 404 28.80 -16.73 10.06
N VAL A 405 28.77 -16.36 8.78
CA VAL A 405 29.96 -16.01 7.99
C VAL A 405 30.18 -14.48 8.02
N PRO A 406 31.43 -13.99 8.22
CA PRO A 406 31.76 -12.56 8.29
C PRO A 406 31.76 -11.88 6.91
N SER A 407 31.56 -10.55 6.89
CA SER A 407 31.71 -9.74 5.69
C SER A 407 33.15 -9.69 5.19
N ALA A 408 33.39 -10.07 3.94
CA ALA A 408 34.65 -9.83 3.24
C ALA A 408 34.43 -8.91 2.02
N LYS A 409 35.32 -7.92 1.88
CA LYS A 409 35.47 -7.06 0.68
C LYS A 409 35.87 -7.90 -0.55
N PRO A 410 35.67 -7.40 -1.78
CA PRO A 410 35.68 -8.23 -3.00
C PRO A 410 37.10 -8.69 -3.35
N GLU A 411 37.32 -10.00 -3.36
CA GLU A 411 38.48 -10.61 -4.03
C GLU A 411 38.25 -10.59 -5.54
N LEU A 412 39.28 -10.24 -6.30
CA LEU A 412 39.32 -10.28 -7.76
C LEU A 412 39.12 -11.73 -8.22
N ILE A 413 37.92 -12.05 -8.71
CA ILE A 413 37.58 -13.36 -9.26
C ILE A 413 38.28 -13.47 -10.63
N GLU A 414 39.19 -14.42 -10.80
CA GLU A 414 39.68 -14.82 -12.12
C GLU A 414 38.48 -15.27 -12.97
N LYS A 415 38.13 -14.49 -13.99
CA LYS A 415 37.02 -14.77 -14.88
C LYS A 415 37.30 -16.04 -15.69
N LYS A 416 36.46 -17.07 -15.51
CA LYS A 416 36.57 -18.35 -16.24
C LYS A 416 35.92 -18.26 -17.63
N GLU A 417 36.27 -19.18 -18.54
CA GLU A 417 35.56 -19.34 -19.82
C GLU A 417 34.16 -19.94 -19.62
N LEU A 418 33.18 -19.51 -20.42
CA LEU A 418 31.79 -19.96 -20.31
C LEU A 418 31.60 -21.36 -20.93
N THR A 419 31.92 -22.39 -20.15
CA THR A 419 31.67 -23.81 -20.48
C THR A 419 30.60 -24.40 -19.55
N GLN A 420 29.95 -25.49 -19.97
CA GLN A 420 28.93 -26.17 -19.16
C GLN A 420 29.48 -26.63 -17.80
N GLU A 421 30.73 -27.09 -17.77
CA GLU A 421 31.41 -27.57 -16.56
C GLU A 421 31.65 -26.42 -15.56
N ASN A 422 32.19 -25.29 -16.04
CA ASN A 422 32.43 -24.12 -15.20
C ASN A 422 31.12 -23.48 -14.68
N LEU A 423 30.06 -23.50 -15.50
CA LEU A 423 28.74 -23.02 -15.08
C LEU A 423 28.14 -23.89 -13.98
N THR A 424 28.32 -25.20 -14.06
CA THR A 424 27.83 -26.14 -13.04
C THR A 424 28.60 -25.99 -11.73
N GLU A 425 29.92 -25.80 -11.78
CA GLU A 425 30.76 -25.58 -10.59
C GLU A 425 30.42 -24.28 -9.86
N LEU A 426 30.08 -23.22 -10.60
CA LEU A 426 29.79 -21.89 -10.06
C LEU A 426 28.31 -21.65 -9.77
N TRP A 427 27.42 -22.59 -10.12
CA TRP A 427 25.97 -22.40 -10.02
C TRP A 427 25.50 -22.12 -8.60
N ASP A 428 26.02 -22.82 -7.58
CA ASP A 428 25.64 -22.59 -6.19
C ASP A 428 26.01 -21.18 -5.69
N LYS A 429 27.13 -20.64 -6.16
CA LYS A 429 27.57 -19.27 -5.85
C LYS A 429 26.68 -18.23 -6.54
N ILE A 430 26.32 -18.49 -7.80
CA ILE A 430 25.38 -17.65 -8.57
C ILE A 430 24.01 -17.66 -7.91
N LEU A 431 23.49 -18.83 -7.53
CA LEU A 431 22.21 -18.97 -6.82
C LEU A 431 22.21 -18.16 -5.52
N ALA A 432 23.28 -18.23 -4.71
CA ALA A 432 23.39 -17.47 -3.47
C ALA A 432 23.26 -15.94 -3.69
N ARG A 433 23.84 -15.42 -4.78
CA ARG A 433 23.69 -14.00 -5.20
C ARG A 433 22.26 -13.71 -5.70
N VAL A 434 21.66 -14.60 -6.48
CA VAL A 434 20.28 -14.42 -6.96
C VAL A 434 19.27 -14.42 -5.81
N PHE A 435 19.50 -15.21 -4.76
CA PHE A 435 18.66 -15.19 -3.54
C PHE A 435 18.67 -13.84 -2.82
N GLN A 436 19.75 -13.05 -2.93
CA GLN A 436 19.82 -11.70 -2.37
C GLN A 436 18.98 -10.69 -3.16
N ILE A 437 18.87 -10.87 -4.49
CA ILE A 437 18.04 -10.00 -5.34
C ILE A 437 16.57 -10.41 -5.24
N GLY A 438 16.26 -11.71 -5.17
CA GLY A 438 14.87 -12.18 -5.05
C GLY A 438 14.74 -13.64 -4.66
N LYS A 439 14.05 -13.89 -3.53
CA LYS A 439 13.78 -15.25 -3.02
C LYS A 439 13.03 -16.13 -4.04
N ILE A 440 12.04 -15.58 -4.74
CA ILE A 440 11.22 -16.34 -5.70
C ILE A 440 12.03 -16.75 -6.94
N ALA A 441 12.85 -15.84 -7.48
CA ALA A 441 13.75 -16.14 -8.60
C ALA A 441 14.84 -17.15 -8.21
N GLY A 442 15.39 -17.05 -6.99
CA GLY A 442 16.36 -18.01 -6.46
C GLY A 442 15.78 -19.43 -6.31
N VAL A 443 14.55 -19.56 -5.81
CA VAL A 443 13.83 -20.86 -5.75
C VAL A 443 13.56 -21.39 -7.15
N ALA A 444 13.11 -20.54 -8.08
CA ALA A 444 12.84 -20.92 -9.46
C ALA A 444 14.10 -21.44 -10.19
N LEU A 445 15.25 -20.79 -10.02
CA LEU A 445 16.51 -21.24 -10.62
C LEU A 445 17.07 -22.52 -9.96
N LYS A 446 16.79 -22.76 -8.68
CA LYS A 446 17.18 -23.99 -7.99
C LYS A 446 16.49 -25.22 -8.57
N GLU A 447 15.25 -25.07 -9.04
CA GLU A 447 14.46 -26.12 -9.68
C GLU A 447 14.61 -26.15 -11.22
N SER A 448 15.57 -25.39 -11.77
CA SER A 448 15.78 -25.27 -13.21
C SER A 448 16.89 -26.17 -13.75
N ASN A 449 16.80 -26.57 -15.02
CA ASN A 449 17.92 -27.14 -15.75
C ASN A 449 18.56 -26.05 -16.60
N PHE A 450 19.89 -26.02 -16.71
CA PHE A 450 20.58 -25.03 -17.53
C PHE A 450 21.57 -25.69 -18.49
N LYS A 451 21.66 -25.12 -19.70
CA LYS A 451 22.57 -25.59 -20.75
C LYS A 451 23.22 -24.41 -21.48
N VAL A 452 24.54 -24.47 -21.66
CA VAL A 452 25.27 -23.54 -22.54
C VAL A 452 25.10 -23.99 -23.99
N SER A 453 24.42 -23.20 -24.81
CA SER A 453 24.14 -23.54 -26.22
C SER A 453 25.15 -22.93 -27.20
N SER A 454 25.80 -21.83 -26.82
CA SER A 454 26.84 -21.13 -27.57
C SER A 454 27.72 -20.42 -26.54
N GLY A 455 29.00 -20.15 -26.81
CA GLY A 455 29.95 -19.58 -25.82
C GLY A 455 29.55 -18.23 -25.18
N PHE A 456 28.38 -17.69 -25.49
CA PHE A 456 27.76 -16.51 -24.89
C PHE A 456 26.26 -16.69 -24.54
N LYS A 457 25.65 -17.87 -24.78
CA LYS A 457 24.19 -18.11 -24.64
C LYS A 457 23.91 -19.25 -23.67
N ILE A 458 23.12 -18.97 -22.63
CA ILE A 458 22.70 -19.92 -21.61
C ILE A 458 21.18 -20.11 -21.71
N ILE A 459 20.75 -21.35 -21.90
CA ILE A 459 19.34 -21.74 -21.90
C ILE A 459 19.00 -22.25 -20.50
N ILE A 460 17.99 -21.66 -19.85
CA ILE A 460 17.45 -22.10 -18.57
C ILE A 460 16.04 -22.62 -18.79
N GLN A 461 15.85 -23.90 -18.49
CA GLN A 461 14.58 -24.60 -18.57
C GLN A 461 13.92 -24.62 -17.20
N LEU A 462 12.73 -24.04 -17.10
CA LEU A 462 11.97 -23.87 -15.85
C LEU A 462 10.72 -24.77 -15.84
N PRO A 463 10.32 -25.32 -14.68
CA PRO A 463 9.24 -26.30 -14.61
C PRO A 463 7.83 -25.69 -14.64
N ARG A 464 7.66 -24.39 -14.36
CA ARG A 464 6.35 -23.72 -14.27
C ARG A 464 6.37 -22.34 -14.90
N LYS A 465 5.23 -21.89 -15.45
CA LYS A 465 5.04 -20.54 -15.99
C LYS A 465 5.27 -19.44 -14.95
N SER A 466 4.82 -19.65 -13.72
CA SER A 466 5.10 -18.74 -12.59
C SER A 466 6.59 -18.59 -12.29
N SER A 467 7.37 -19.66 -12.46
CA SER A 467 8.82 -19.66 -12.29
C SER A 467 9.51 -18.93 -13.44
N LEU A 468 8.99 -19.08 -14.67
CA LEU A 468 9.45 -18.33 -15.84
C LEU A 468 9.20 -16.82 -15.66
N ASP A 469 8.00 -16.42 -15.24
CA ASP A 469 7.67 -15.00 -15.02
C ASP A 469 8.55 -14.38 -13.92
N ALA A 470 8.83 -15.13 -12.86
CA ALA A 470 9.69 -14.69 -11.76
C ALA A 470 11.15 -14.47 -12.18
N VAL A 471 11.69 -15.32 -13.06
CA VAL A 471 13.06 -15.21 -13.59
C VAL A 471 13.12 -14.16 -14.71
N GLN A 472 12.09 -14.09 -15.56
CA GLN A 472 11.98 -13.11 -16.64
C GLN A 472 11.94 -11.67 -16.11
N GLY A 473 11.26 -11.43 -14.99
CA GLY A 473 11.20 -10.12 -14.34
C GLY A 473 12.54 -9.61 -13.78
N LYS A 474 13.54 -10.50 -13.62
CA LYS A 474 14.88 -10.19 -13.09
C LYS A 474 16.01 -10.63 -14.04
N LYS A 475 15.68 -10.79 -15.31
CA LYS A 475 16.58 -11.37 -16.30
C LYS A 475 17.89 -10.58 -16.43
N GLU A 476 17.81 -9.25 -16.52
CA GLU A 476 18.98 -8.38 -16.69
C GLU A 476 19.93 -8.47 -15.48
N ASP A 477 19.39 -8.46 -14.26
CA ASP A 477 20.18 -8.61 -13.03
C ASP A 477 20.87 -9.98 -12.96
N ILE A 478 20.20 -11.04 -13.39
CA ILE A 478 20.76 -12.39 -13.41
C ILE A 478 21.86 -12.51 -14.48
N GLU A 479 21.66 -11.93 -15.68
CA GLU A 479 22.72 -11.85 -16.71
C GLU A 479 23.96 -11.09 -16.19
N GLN A 480 23.75 -10.02 -15.42
CA GLN A 480 24.83 -9.27 -14.79
C GLN A 480 25.57 -10.09 -13.74
N ILE A 481 24.84 -10.77 -12.83
CA ILE A 481 25.46 -11.65 -11.81
C ILE A 481 26.30 -12.73 -12.49
N ILE A 482 25.77 -13.41 -13.51
CA ILE A 482 26.52 -14.45 -14.21
C ILE A 482 27.74 -13.83 -14.90
N GLY A 483 27.58 -12.66 -15.52
CA GLY A 483 28.69 -11.91 -16.16
C GLY A 483 29.83 -11.50 -15.22
N GLU A 484 29.62 -11.45 -13.90
CA GLU A 484 30.70 -11.20 -12.94
C GLU A 484 31.71 -12.37 -12.88
N TYR A 485 31.26 -13.60 -13.19
CA TYR A 485 32.07 -14.82 -13.04
C TYR A 485 32.73 -15.28 -14.35
N PHE A 486 32.30 -14.79 -15.51
CA PHE A 486 32.77 -15.24 -16.83
C PHE A 486 33.40 -14.12 -17.65
N GLN A 487 34.29 -14.49 -18.58
CA GLN A 487 35.00 -13.55 -19.45
C GLN A 487 34.09 -12.82 -20.46
N ILE A 488 32.93 -13.40 -20.76
CA ILE A 488 31.93 -12.87 -21.71
C ILE A 488 30.62 -12.66 -20.96
N GLN A 489 29.90 -11.58 -21.29
CA GLN A 489 28.57 -11.32 -20.75
C GLN A 489 27.56 -12.29 -21.41
N PRO A 490 26.95 -13.21 -20.65
CA PRO A 490 26.07 -14.21 -21.22
C PRO A 490 24.66 -13.65 -21.46
N ARG A 491 23.98 -14.18 -22.47
CA ARG A 491 22.57 -13.91 -22.75
C ARG A 491 21.72 -15.11 -22.32
N LEU A 492 20.70 -14.85 -21.52
CA LEU A 492 19.77 -15.85 -21.00
C LEU A 492 18.62 -16.06 -21.99
N GLU A 493 18.29 -17.32 -22.23
CA GLU A 493 17.07 -17.74 -22.91
C GLU A 493 16.29 -18.64 -21.95
N LEU A 494 15.04 -18.28 -21.69
CA LEU A 494 14.19 -19.00 -20.74
C LEU A 494 13.21 -19.87 -21.53
N GLU A 495 13.20 -21.15 -21.23
CA GLU A 495 12.30 -22.14 -21.82
C GLU A 495 11.48 -22.82 -20.72
N LEU A 496 10.27 -23.27 -21.04
CA LEU A 496 9.53 -24.18 -20.17
C LEU A 496 9.99 -25.61 -20.43
N MET A 497 10.21 -26.39 -19.37
CA MET A 497 10.45 -27.81 -19.52
C MET A 497 9.23 -28.46 -20.17
N SER A 498 9.41 -29.02 -21.38
CA SER A 498 8.39 -29.84 -22.04
C SER A 498 8.31 -31.20 -21.34
N GLY A 499 7.70 -31.22 -20.16
CA GLY A 499 7.36 -32.42 -19.39
C GLY A 499 5.90 -32.32 -18.99
N ASN A 500 5.10 -33.30 -19.43
CA ASN A 500 3.66 -33.43 -19.22
C ASN A 500 3.21 -32.93 -17.84
N THR A 501 2.77 -31.69 -17.78
CA THR A 501 1.94 -31.15 -16.72
C THR A 501 0.68 -30.65 -17.42
N PRO A 502 -0.52 -31.08 -16.98
CA PRO A 502 -1.75 -30.66 -17.64
C PRO A 502 -1.94 -29.16 -17.42
N ASP A 503 -1.60 -28.37 -18.43
CA ASP A 503 -1.99 -26.96 -18.57
C ASP A 503 -3.50 -26.90 -18.81
N SER A 504 -4.25 -27.05 -17.72
CA SER A 504 -5.64 -26.65 -17.48
C SER A 504 -6.24 -27.62 -16.46
N ILE A 505 -6.59 -27.11 -15.27
CA ILE A 505 -7.67 -27.75 -14.52
C ILE A 505 -8.94 -27.31 -15.23
N ASN A 506 -9.32 -28.05 -16.27
CA ASN A 506 -10.68 -28.05 -16.75
C ASN A 506 -11.48 -28.79 -15.68
N ILE A 507 -12.19 -28.08 -14.80
CA ILE A 507 -13.17 -28.72 -13.92
C ILE A 507 -14.37 -29.02 -14.83
N PRO A 508 -14.60 -30.27 -15.28
CA PRO A 508 -15.84 -30.55 -15.98
C PRO A 508 -16.98 -30.23 -15.01
N HIS A 509 -17.94 -29.40 -15.41
CA HIS A 509 -19.19 -29.29 -14.68
C HIS A 509 -19.75 -30.71 -14.51
N LYS A 510 -19.66 -31.26 -13.29
CA LYS A 510 -20.17 -32.59 -13.01
C LYS A 510 -21.67 -32.54 -13.23
N THR A 511 -22.18 -33.38 -14.12
CA THR A 511 -23.62 -33.54 -14.24
C THR A 511 -24.15 -34.30 -13.02
N LEU A 512 -25.45 -34.19 -12.76
CA LEU A 512 -26.09 -34.90 -11.64
C LEU A 512 -25.88 -36.43 -11.75
N GLU A 513 -25.80 -36.94 -12.98
CA GLU A 513 -25.55 -38.35 -13.28
C GLU A 513 -24.12 -38.79 -12.96
N ASP A 514 -23.13 -37.91 -13.11
CA ASP A 514 -21.74 -38.18 -12.74
C ASP A 514 -21.58 -38.31 -11.22
N LEU A 515 -22.31 -37.48 -10.45
CA LEU A 515 -22.31 -37.55 -8.98
C LEU A 515 -22.98 -38.82 -8.47
N LYS A 516 -24.08 -39.27 -9.11
CA LYS A 516 -24.73 -40.54 -8.78
C LYS A 516 -23.82 -41.77 -8.99
N LYS A 517 -22.89 -41.71 -9.96
CA LYS A 517 -21.97 -42.83 -10.25
C LYS A 517 -20.76 -42.90 -9.32
N MET A 518 -20.45 -41.81 -8.61
CA MET A 518 -19.27 -41.74 -7.74
C MET A 518 -19.48 -42.41 -6.38
N ASP A 519 -20.70 -42.35 -5.84
CA ASP A 519 -21.02 -42.89 -4.52
C ASP A 519 -22.50 -43.30 -4.46
N GLU A 520 -22.75 -44.56 -4.09
CA GLU A 520 -24.07 -45.17 -4.04
C GLU A 520 -24.98 -44.54 -2.97
N ASN A 521 -24.41 -44.02 -1.89
CA ASN A 521 -25.15 -43.30 -0.85
C ASN A 521 -25.54 -41.90 -1.30
N LEU A 522 -24.64 -41.22 -2.03
CA LEU A 522 -24.91 -39.90 -2.62
C LEU A 522 -26.00 -40.00 -3.69
N ALA A 523 -26.01 -41.09 -4.48
CA ALA A 523 -27.06 -41.35 -5.46
C ALA A 523 -28.45 -41.48 -4.84
N ARG A 524 -28.56 -42.26 -3.75
CA ARG A 524 -29.81 -42.39 -2.99
C ARG A 524 -30.26 -41.06 -2.40
N TYR A 525 -29.33 -40.28 -1.86
CA TYR A 525 -29.65 -38.97 -1.29
C TYR A 525 -30.22 -38.03 -2.36
N ILE A 526 -29.58 -37.93 -3.52
CA ILE A 526 -30.03 -37.11 -4.64
C ILE A 526 -31.42 -37.51 -5.16
N GLU A 527 -31.73 -38.82 -5.20
CA GLU A 527 -33.05 -39.32 -5.62
C GLU A 527 -34.16 -39.07 -4.60
N ILE A 528 -33.84 -39.11 -3.31
CA ILE A 528 -34.80 -38.87 -2.24
C ILE A 528 -35.13 -37.37 -2.13
N THR A 529 -34.15 -36.49 -2.36
CA THR A 529 -34.29 -35.05 -2.11
C THR A 529 -34.56 -34.19 -3.35
N ASP A 530 -34.66 -34.81 -4.54
CA ASP A 530 -34.93 -34.15 -5.84
C ASP A 530 -33.98 -32.95 -6.12
N SER A 531 -32.72 -33.11 -5.71
CA SER A 531 -31.71 -32.05 -5.70
C SER A 531 -31.29 -31.62 -7.11
N LYS A 532 -31.11 -30.31 -7.32
CA LYS A 532 -30.60 -29.72 -8.57
C LYS A 532 -29.23 -29.09 -8.37
N LEU A 533 -28.36 -29.25 -9.38
CA LEU A 533 -27.08 -28.55 -9.45
C LEU A 533 -27.31 -27.09 -9.87
N ILE A 534 -26.90 -26.14 -9.03
CA ILE A 534 -26.90 -24.72 -9.33
C ILE A 534 -25.48 -24.35 -9.77
N SER A 535 -25.31 -23.95 -11.04
CA SER A 535 -24.08 -23.35 -11.54
C SER A 535 -24.04 -21.88 -11.12
N TYR A 536 -23.00 -21.47 -10.38
CA TYR A 536 -22.69 -20.07 -10.12
C TYR A 536 -21.85 -19.47 -11.24
#